data_AF-A0AAJ6TMS4-F1
#
_entry.id   AF-A0AAJ6TMS4-F1
#
_cell.length_a   1.000
_cell.length_b   1.000
_cell.length_c   1.000
_cell.angle_alpha   90.00
_cell.angle_beta   90.00
_cell.angle_gamma   90.00
#
_symmetry.space_group_name_H-M   'P 1'
#
loop_
_entity.id
_entity.type
_entity.pdbx_description
1 polymer ?
#
loop_
_entity_poly.entity_id
_entity_poly.type
_entity_poly.pdbx_seq_one_letter_code
_entity_poly.pdbx_strand_id
1 'polypeptide(L)'
;MPEDKPRCVMGVGYPLDIVVCSALGADIYDSVCPTRTARFGTALVPEGLLKLKHKSMAEDTRPIDPTCACMVFESWNIHCLELFV
;
A
#
# COMPACT_ATOMS: atom_id res chain seq x y z
N MET A 1 26.97 8.39 8.26
CA MET A 1 26.85 7.04 8.84
C MET A 1 27.88 6.14 8.16
N PRO A 2 28.43 5.11 8.81
CA PRO A 2 29.37 4.19 8.18
C PRO A 2 28.76 3.57 6.91
N GLU A 3 29.54 3.41 5.85
CA GLU A 3 29.06 2.86 4.56
C GLU A 3 28.86 1.35 4.62
N ASP A 4 29.50 0.67 5.57
CA ASP A 4 29.47 -0.77 5.80
C ASP A 4 28.29 -1.22 6.68
N LYS A 5 27.41 -0.30 7.08
CA LYS A 5 26.28 -0.60 7.96
C LYS A 5 24.94 -0.22 7.33
N PRO A 6 23.90 -1.06 7.47
CA PRO A 6 22.59 -0.77 6.93
C PRO A 6 22.00 0.48 7.58
N ARG A 7 21.35 1.30 6.76
CA ARG A 7 20.74 2.55 7.19
C ARG A 7 19.25 2.37 7.41
N CYS A 8 18.85 2.34 8.68
CA CYS A 8 17.44 2.25 9.07
C CYS A 8 16.80 3.63 9.21
N VAL A 9 15.65 3.83 8.57
CA VAL A 9 14.84 5.05 8.65
C VAL A 9 13.47 4.70 9.22
N MET A 10 13.19 5.25 10.41
CA MET A 10 11.93 4.97 11.10
C MET A 10 10.84 5.98 10.78
N GLY A 11 9.61 5.49 10.61
CA GLY A 11 8.42 6.32 10.39
C GLY A 11 8.13 6.67 8.93
N VAL A 12 8.91 6.14 7.97
CA VAL A 12 8.69 6.34 6.54
C VAL A 12 7.97 5.14 5.96
N GLY A 13 6.79 5.36 5.37
CA GLY A 13 5.96 4.28 4.84
C GLY A 13 5.09 4.63 3.65
N TYR A 14 5.11 5.88 3.19
CA TYR A 14 4.43 6.25 1.97
C TYR A 14 5.28 5.79 0.77
N PRO A 15 4.70 5.20 -0.29
CA PRO A 15 5.48 4.61 -1.37
C PRO A 15 6.49 5.57 -2.01
N LEU A 16 6.09 6.83 -2.23
CA LEU A 16 6.97 7.85 -2.81
C LEU A 16 8.16 8.16 -1.89
N ASP A 17 7.92 8.26 -0.59
CA ASP A 17 8.97 8.58 0.39
C ASP A 17 9.98 7.44 0.48
N ILE A 18 9.54 6.19 0.41
CA ILE A 18 10.43 5.01 0.38
C ILE A 18 11.36 5.09 -0.83
N VAL A 19 10.84 5.44 -2.02
CA VAL A 19 11.66 5.57 -3.24
C VAL A 19 12.69 6.69 -3.09
N VAL A 20 12.28 7.86 -2.58
CA VAL A 20 13.18 9.01 -2.37
C VAL A 20 14.24 8.68 -1.32
N CYS A 21 13.87 8.09 -0.19
CA CYS A 21 14.81 7.70 0.85
C CYS A 21 15.78 6.60 0.38
N SER A 22 15.32 5.69 -0.47
CA SER A 22 16.18 4.66 -1.06
C SER A 22 17.23 5.29 -1.98
N ALA A 23 16.84 6.29 -2.79
CA ALA A 23 17.77 7.08 -3.59
C ALA A 23 18.78 7.88 -2.73
N LEU A 24 18.42 8.21 -1.48
CA LEU A 24 19.31 8.86 -0.50
C LEU A 24 20.17 7.86 0.31
N GLY A 25 20.04 6.56 0.05
CA GLY A 25 20.85 5.49 0.66
C GLY A 25 20.27 4.89 1.94
N ALA A 26 18.95 4.90 2.13
CA ALA A 26 18.29 4.15 3.19
C ALA A 26 17.99 2.70 2.76
N ASP A 27 18.18 1.75 3.68
CA ASP A 27 18.08 0.31 3.42
C ASP A 27 16.88 -0.35 4.11
N ILE A 28 16.54 0.12 5.32
CA ILE A 28 15.50 -0.50 6.16
C ILE A 28 14.47 0.57 6.54
N TYR A 29 13.20 0.18 6.50
CA TYR A 29 12.05 1.05 6.76
C TYR A 29 11.06 0.36 7.70
N ASP A 30 10.48 1.12 8.63
CA ASP A 30 9.32 0.70 9.41
C ASP A 30 8.24 1.79 9.41
N SER A 31 6.99 1.36 9.23
CA SER A 31 5.84 2.26 9.29
C SER A 31 4.52 1.54 9.55
N VAL A 32 3.65 2.19 10.31
CA VAL A 32 2.24 1.80 10.48
C VAL A 32 1.34 2.34 9.36
N CYS A 33 1.89 3.12 8.42
CA CYS A 33 1.14 3.72 7.32
C CYS A 33 0.27 2.71 6.53
N PRO A 34 0.78 1.54 6.08
CA PRO A 34 -0.02 0.60 5.29
C PRO A 34 -1.20 0.03 6.07
N THR A 35 -0.98 -0.40 7.32
CA THR A 35 -2.04 -0.99 8.15
C THR A 35 -3.08 0.03 8.57
N ARG A 36 -2.66 1.27 8.89
CA ARG A 36 -3.58 2.37 9.21
C ARG A 36 -4.42 2.77 8.00
N THR A 37 -3.81 2.88 6.82
CA THR A 37 -4.48 3.26 5.58
C THR A 37 -5.52 2.21 5.17
N ALA A 38 -5.18 0.93 5.29
CA ALA A 38 -6.11 -0.18 5.05
C ALA A 38 -7.34 -0.13 5.98
N ARG A 39 -7.15 0.16 7.28
CA ARG A 39 -8.26 0.31 8.24
C ARG A 39 -9.23 1.45 7.92
N PHE A 40 -8.78 2.47 7.20
CA PHE A 40 -9.65 3.55 6.71
C PHE A 40 -10.33 3.22 5.38
N GLY A 41 -10.19 2.00 4.85
CA GLY A 41 -10.77 1.59 3.56
C GLY A 41 -10.08 2.18 2.37
N THR A 42 -8.76 2.34 2.46
CA THR A 42 -7.93 2.78 1.34
C THR A 42 -6.90 1.71 1.02
N ALA A 43 -6.87 1.27 -0.23
CA ALA A 43 -5.87 0.36 -0.76
C ALA A 43 -4.75 1.16 -1.44
N LEU A 44 -3.52 0.65 -1.32
CA LEU A 44 -2.36 1.15 -2.06
C LEU A 44 -2.28 0.39 -3.38
N VAL A 45 -2.33 1.11 -4.49
CA VAL A 45 -2.21 0.58 -5.86
C VAL A 45 -1.09 1.33 -6.59
N PRO A 46 -0.52 0.78 -7.68
CA PRO A 46 0.53 1.46 -8.44
C PRO A 46 0.15 2.88 -8.90
N GLU A 47 -1.14 3.10 -9.19
CA GLU A 47 -1.68 4.40 -9.61
C GLU A 47 -1.89 5.38 -8.44
N GLY A 48 -1.72 4.93 -7.19
CA GLY A 48 -1.84 5.76 -5.99
C GLY A 48 -2.74 5.15 -4.91
N LEU A 49 -3.69 5.95 -4.41
CA LEU A 49 -4.59 5.57 -3.33
C LEU A 49 -5.99 5.29 -3.85
N LEU A 50 -6.45 4.04 -3.69
CA LEU A 50 -7.80 3.62 -4.05
C LEU A 50 -8.70 3.63 -2.82
N LYS A 51 -9.70 4.53 -2.78
CA LYS A 51 -10.68 4.59 -1.69
C LYS A 51 -11.82 3.61 -1.96
N LEU A 52 -11.85 2.50 -1.22
CA LEU A 52 -12.84 1.44 -1.41
C LEU A 52 -14.25 1.91 -1.04
N LYS A 53 -14.41 2.77 -0.02
CA LYS A 53 -15.72 3.33 0.40
C LYS A 53 -16.37 4.29 -0.61
N HIS A 54 -15.77 4.51 -1.77
CA HIS A 54 -16.31 5.42 -2.76
C HIS A 54 -17.45 4.76 -3.51
N LYS A 55 -18.57 5.45 -3.71
CA LYS A 55 -19.77 4.89 -4.37
C LYS A 55 -19.50 4.28 -5.75
N SER A 56 -18.49 4.78 -6.48
CA SER A 56 -18.10 4.23 -7.78
C SER A 56 -17.48 2.83 -7.71
N MET A 57 -17.05 2.39 -6.52
CA MET A 57 -16.46 1.06 -6.29
C MET A 57 -17.53 0.01 -5.93
N ALA A 58 -18.76 0.44 -5.62
CA ALA A 58 -19.84 -0.42 -5.17
C ALA A 58 -20.32 -1.44 -6.21
N GLU A 59 -19.96 -1.30 -7.49
CA GLU A 59 -20.29 -2.29 -8.54
C GLU A 59 -19.04 -2.77 -9.30
N ASP A 60 -17.84 -2.41 -8.84
CA ASP A 60 -16.59 -2.79 -9.50
C ASP A 60 -16.17 -4.20 -9.08
N THR A 61 -16.29 -5.16 -9.99
CA THR A 61 -15.95 -6.58 -9.74
C THR A 61 -14.52 -6.95 -10.15
N ARG A 62 -13.70 -5.97 -10.54
CA ARG A 62 -12.30 -6.20 -10.88
C ARG A 62 -11.47 -6.46 -9.61
N PRO A 63 -10.34 -7.18 -9.73
CA PRO A 63 -9.35 -7.20 -8.66
C PRO A 63 -8.79 -5.78 -8.44
N ILE A 64 -8.33 -5.48 -7.22
CA ILE A 64 -7.75 -4.17 -6.90
C ILE A 64 -6.52 -3.89 -7.77
N ASP A 65 -5.63 -4.88 -7.92
CA ASP A 65 -4.48 -4.83 -8.79
C ASP A 65 -4.21 -6.23 -9.38
N PRO A 66 -4.31 -6.42 -10.71
CA PRO A 66 -4.09 -7.72 -11.35
C PRO A 66 -2.61 -8.15 -11.34
N THR A 67 -1.68 -7.25 -11.01
CA THR A 67 -0.24 -7.54 -10.99
C THR A 67 0.26 -8.06 -9.64
N CYS A 68 -0.55 -7.93 -8.59
CA CYS A 68 -0.17 -8.29 -7.24
C CYS A 68 -0.63 -9.71 -6.88
N ALA A 69 0.34 -10.57 -6.54
CA ALA A 69 0.11 -11.99 -6.19
C ALA A 69 -0.27 -12.20 -4.71
N CYS A 70 -0.90 -11.20 -4.07
CA CYS A 70 -1.36 -11.37 -2.69
C CYS A 70 -2.66 -12.18 -2.65
N MET A 71 -2.82 -12.99 -1.60
CA MET A 71 -4.03 -13.81 -1.38
C MET A 71 -5.33 -13.00 -1.49
N VAL A 72 -5.30 -11.73 -1.06
CA VAL A 72 -6.48 -10.86 -1.10
C VAL A 72 -6.92 -10.59 -2.54
N PHE A 73 -6.00 -10.30 -3.45
CA PHE A 73 -6.37 -9.90 -4.82
C PHE A 73 -6.62 -11.12 -5.74
N GLU A 74 -6.17 -12.31 -5.34
CA GLU A 74 -6.55 -13.56 -6.00
C GLU A 74 -7.98 -14.00 -5.64
N SER A 75 -8.38 -13.81 -4.37
CA SER A 75 -9.65 -14.35 -3.85
C SER A 75 -10.78 -13.33 -3.81
N TRP A 76 -10.47 -12.03 -3.80
CA TRP A 76 -11.44 -10.95 -3.56
C TRP A 76 -11.36 -9.87 -4.64
N ASN A 77 -12.52 -9.30 -4.96
CA ASN A 77 -12.66 -8.17 -5.87
C ASN A 77 -13.00 -6.87 -5.11
N ILE A 78 -12.94 -5.75 -5.81
CA ILE A 78 -13.17 -4.40 -5.24
C ILE A 78 -14.54 -4.30 -4.55
N HIS A 79 -15.62 -4.76 -5.20
CA HIS A 79 -16.97 -4.75 -4.64
C HIS A 79 -17.07 -5.52 -3.33
N CYS A 80 -16.55 -6.75 -3.28
CA CYS A 80 -16.56 -7.54 -2.06
C CYS A 80 -15.79 -6.81 -0.95
N LEU A 81 -14.63 -6.25 -1.24
CA LEU A 81 -13.82 -5.54 -0.25
C LEU A 81 -14.46 -4.22 0.22
N GLU A 82 -15.22 -3.54 -0.63
CA GLU A 82 -16.01 -2.37 -0.24
C GLU A 82 -17.05 -2.71 0.82
N LEU A 83 -17.76 -3.84 0.68
CA LEU A 83 -18.76 -4.29 1.65
C LEU A 83 -18.18 -4.64 3.03
N PHE A 84 -16.88 -4.95 3.11
CA PHE A 84 -16.20 -5.33 4.36
C PHE A 84 -15.54 -4.17 5.11
N VAL A 85 -15.44 -2.96 4.53
CA VAL A 85 -14.67 -1.85 5.12
C VAL A 85 -15.49 -0.61 5.44
#